data_AF-A0A183ASS0-F1
#
_entry.id   AF-A0A183ASS0-F1
#
_cell.length_a   1.000
_cell.length_b   1.000
_cell.length_c   1.000
_cell.angle_alpha   90.00
_cell.angle_beta   90.00
_cell.angle_gamma   90.00
#
_symmetry.space_group_name_H-M   'P 1'
#
loop_
_entity.id
_entity.type
_entity.pdbx_description
1 polymer ?
#
loop_
_entity_poly.entity_id
_entity_poly.type
_entity_poly.pdbx_seq_one_letter_code
_entity_poly.pdbx_strand_id
1 'polypeptide(L)'
;MNFDAAAQSVGLLRGAFRDGVLHSISTRKDVLRAIIKMLDENEDTIVEALSKDMHRPKEENILMELLPIKLEVNHMLKNVDNWVKEQYVRVWC
;
A
#
# COMPACT_ATOMS: atom_id res chain seq x y z
N MET A 1 -26.76 -2.25 4.96
CA MET A 1 -25.31 -2.52 5.01
C MET A 1 -25.13 -3.92 5.55
N ASN A 2 -24.38 -4.78 4.86
CA ASN A 2 -24.17 -6.16 5.30
C ASN A 2 -22.96 -6.22 6.24
N PHE A 3 -23.23 -6.24 7.55
CA PHE A 3 -22.19 -6.27 8.58
C PHE A 3 -21.44 -7.62 8.63
N ASP A 4 -22.03 -8.69 8.10
CA ASP A 4 -21.44 -10.04 8.12
C ASP A 4 -20.24 -10.15 7.16
N ALA A 5 -20.29 -9.47 6.02
CA ALA A 5 -19.19 -9.44 5.06
C ALA A 5 -17.93 -8.76 5.65
N ALA A 6 -18.11 -7.64 6.36
CA ALA A 6 -17.01 -6.94 7.01
C ALA A 6 -16.36 -7.79 8.11
N ALA A 7 -17.17 -8.46 8.95
CA ALA A 7 -16.67 -9.37 9.98
C ALA A 7 -15.86 -10.53 9.39
N GLN A 8 -16.31 -11.10 8.27
CA GLN A 8 -15.59 -12.14 7.56
C GLN A 8 -14.24 -11.66 7.01
N SER A 9 -14.19 -10.49 6.37
CA SER A 9 -12.94 -9.90 5.89
C SER A 9 -11.93 -9.68 7.02
N VAL A 10 -12.38 -9.16 8.16
CA VAL A 10 -11.52 -8.99 9.34
C VAL A 10 -11.00 -10.33 9.86
N GLY A 11 -11.86 -11.35 9.92
CA GLY A 11 -11.47 -12.71 10.32
C GLY A 11 -10.35 -13.27 9.45
N LEU A 12 -10.48 -13.13 8.13
CA LEU A 12 -9.50 -13.59 7.14
C LEU A 12 -8.16 -12.84 7.27
N LEU A 13 -8.19 -11.51 7.35
CA LEU A 13 -6.97 -10.70 7.49
C LEU A 13 -6.22 -11.01 8.80
N ARG A 14 -6.95 -11.24 9.90
CA ARG A 14 -6.34 -11.68 11.17
C ARG A 14 -5.72 -13.07 11.06
N GLY A 15 -6.34 -13.99 10.32
CA GLY A 15 -5.78 -15.29 10.00
C GLY A 15 -4.45 -15.16 9.25
N ALA A 16 -4.45 -14.47 8.11
CA ALA A 16 -3.26 -14.25 7.30
C ALA A 16 -2.11 -13.58 8.07
N PHE A 17 -2.43 -12.65 8.99
CA PHE A 17 -1.43 -12.06 9.87
C PHE A 17 -0.80 -13.11 10.82
N ARG A 18 -1.62 -13.94 11.48
CA ARG A 18 -1.11 -15.01 12.35
C ARG A 18 -0.28 -16.04 11.59
N ASP A 19 -0.67 -16.34 10.35
CA ASP A 19 0.03 -17.26 9.47
C ASP A 19 1.32 -16.64 8.88
N GLY A 20 1.57 -15.36 9.15
CA GLY A 20 2.81 -14.68 8.79
C GLY A 20 2.94 -14.33 7.32
N VAL A 21 1.83 -14.21 6.58
CA VAL A 21 1.79 -13.93 5.14
C VAL A 21 2.66 -12.73 4.74
N LEU A 22 2.74 -11.70 5.59
CA LEU A 22 3.55 -10.48 5.35
C LEU A 22 4.68 -10.28 6.38
N HIS A 23 5.10 -11.34 7.09
CA HIS A 23 6.15 -11.20 8.11
C HIS A 23 7.52 -10.85 7.51
N SER A 24 7.89 -11.50 6.39
CA SER A 24 9.20 -11.28 5.78
C SER A 24 9.26 -9.94 5.04
N ILE A 25 10.46 -9.35 5.02
CA ILE A 25 10.69 -8.10 4.25
C ILE A 25 10.54 -8.34 2.75
N SER A 26 10.91 -9.53 2.25
CA SER A 26 10.71 -9.89 0.85
C SER A 26 9.22 -9.84 0.47
N THR A 27 8.36 -10.52 1.24
CA THR A 27 6.92 -10.52 0.99
C THR A 27 6.30 -9.13 1.05
N ARG A 28 6.77 -8.26 1.96
CA ARG A 28 6.32 -6.86 2.01
C ARG A 28 6.73 -6.10 0.76
N LYS A 29 7.97 -6.28 0.28
CA LYS A 29 8.45 -5.65 -0.96
C LYS A 29 7.68 -6.13 -2.18
N ASP A 30 7.30 -7.41 -2.22
CA ASP A 30 6.51 -7.97 -3.32
C ASP A 30 5.11 -7.35 -3.37
N VAL A 31 4.46 -7.16 -2.20
CA VAL A 31 3.18 -6.43 -2.12
C VAL A 31 3.32 -4.97 -2.53
N LEU A 32 4.38 -4.28 -2.11
CA LEU A 32 4.65 -2.90 -2.53
C LEU A 32 4.78 -2.79 -4.06
N ARG A 33 5.51 -3.71 -4.70
CA ARG A 33 5.60 -3.76 -6.17
C ARG A 33 4.25 -4.08 -6.82
N ALA A 34 3.44 -4.94 -6.20
CA ALA A 34 2.10 -5.23 -6.68
C ALA A 34 1.18 -4.00 -6.63
N ILE A 35 1.35 -3.09 -5.66
CA ILE A 35 0.62 -1.81 -5.62
C ILE A 35 0.97 -0.94 -6.83
N ILE A 36 2.27 -0.77 -7.14
CA ILE A 36 2.70 -0.02 -8.33
C ILE A 36 2.10 -0.65 -9.60
N LYS A 37 2.23 -1.98 -9.72
CA LYS A 37 1.68 -2.73 -10.85
C LYS A 37 0.17 -2.52 -11.00
N MET A 38 -0.59 -2.58 -9.90
CA MET A 38 -2.03 -2.33 -9.90
C MET A 38 -2.37 -0.92 -10.38
N LEU A 39 -1.62 0.09 -9.93
CA LEU A 39 -1.83 1.47 -10.38
C LEU A 39 -1.52 1.64 -11.87
N ASP A 40 -0.43 1.05 -12.35
CA ASP A 40 -0.01 1.14 -13.76
C ASP A 40 -1.01 0.41 -14.69
N GLU A 41 -1.45 -0.80 -14.31
CA GLU A 41 -2.38 -1.60 -15.11
C GLU A 41 -3.80 -1.01 -15.15
N ASN A 42 -4.17 -0.18 -14.16
CA ASN A 42 -5.53 0.34 -14.01
C ASN A 42 -5.62 1.87 -14.04
N GLU A 43 -4.57 2.57 -14.49
CA GLU A 43 -4.46 4.03 -14.45
C GLU A 43 -5.68 4.72 -15.07
N ASP A 44 -6.05 4.35 -16.30
CA ASP A 44 -7.19 4.97 -16.99
C ASP A 44 -8.53 4.71 -16.28
N THR A 45 -8.72 3.52 -15.72
CA THR A 45 -9.96 3.18 -14.99
C THR A 45 -10.08 3.99 -13.69
N ILE A 46 -8.97 4.13 -12.96
CA ILE A 46 -8.92 4.92 -11.73
C ILE A 46 -9.13 6.40 -12.05
N VAL A 47 -8.45 6.93 -13.07
CA VAL A 47 -8.60 8.32 -13.51
C VAL A 47 -10.03 8.62 -13.95
N GLU A 48 -10.66 7.72 -14.73
CA GLU A 48 -12.04 7.91 -15.16
C GLU A 48 -13.01 7.96 -13.97
N ALA A 49 -12.83 7.07 -12.99
CA ALA A 49 -13.63 7.08 -11.76
C ALA A 49 -13.43 8.39 -10.98
N LEU A 50 -12.18 8.82 -10.78
CA LEU A 50 -11.86 10.08 -10.11
C LEU A 50 -12.43 11.29 -10.83
N SER A 51 -12.40 11.32 -12.16
CA SER A 51 -12.99 12.41 -12.94
C SER A 51 -14.51 12.45 -12.81
N LYS A 52 -15.19 11.30 -12.72
CA LYS A 52 -16.64 11.24 -12.47
C LYS A 52 -17.01 11.74 -11.07
N ASP A 53 -16.22 11.37 -10.06
CA ASP A 53 -16.52 11.72 -8.67
C ASP A 53 -16.11 13.17 -8.34
N MET A 54 -14.92 13.57 -8.75
CA MET A 54 -14.29 14.84 -8.35
C MET A 54 -14.38 15.94 -9.41
N HIS A 55 -14.81 15.64 -10.63
CA HIS A 55 -14.89 16.59 -11.75
C HIS A 55 -13.55 17.28 -12.07
N ARG A 56 -12.44 16.56 -11.87
CA ARG A 56 -11.07 17.02 -12.15
C ARG A 56 -10.55 16.49 -13.50
N PRO A 57 -9.67 17.24 -14.19
CA PRO A 57 -8.99 16.77 -15.40
C PRO A 57 -8.04 15.61 -15.10
N LYS A 58 -7.74 14.82 -16.14
CA LYS A 58 -6.89 13.61 -16.05
C LYS A 58 -5.53 13.89 -15.41
N GLU A 59 -4.88 14.96 -15.84
CA GLU A 59 -3.53 15.31 -15.40
C GLU A 59 -3.49 15.65 -13.91
N GLU A 60 -4.51 16.31 -13.39
CA GLU A 60 -4.63 16.62 -11.97
C GLU A 60 -4.82 15.34 -11.15
N ASN A 61 -5.68 14.42 -11.60
CA ASN A 61 -5.86 13.13 -10.93
C ASN A 61 -4.57 12.29 -10.91
N ILE A 62 -3.83 12.26 -12.02
CA ILE A 62 -2.54 11.56 -12.07
C ILE A 62 -1.53 12.20 -11.11
N LEU A 63 -1.40 13.53 -11.15
CA LEU A 63 -0.41 14.26 -10.36
C LEU A 63 -0.69 14.21 -8.86
N MET A 64 -1.96 14.29 -8.47
CA MET A 64 -2.36 14.43 -7.06
C MET A 64 -2.68 13.10 -6.39
N GLU A 65 -3.17 12.10 -7.12
CA GLU A 65 -3.63 10.84 -6.53
C GLU A 65 -2.69 9.68 -6.87
N LEU A 66 -2.32 9.50 -8.14
CA LEU A 66 -1.55 8.30 -8.55
C LEU A 66 -0.04 8.47 -8.33
N LEU A 67 0.52 9.60 -8.78
CA LEU A 67 1.96 9.85 -8.69
C LEU A 67 2.47 9.83 -7.24
N PRO A 68 1.81 10.46 -6.25
CA PRO A 68 2.30 10.46 -4.88
C PRO A 68 2.35 9.04 -4.30
N ILE A 69 1.39 8.17 -4.63
CA ILE A 69 1.40 6.77 -4.18
C ILE A 69 2.58 6.03 -4.81
N LYS A 70 2.82 6.17 -6.12
CA LYS A 70 3.97 5.54 -6.79
C LYS A 70 5.30 6.03 -6.18
N LEU A 71 5.42 7.32 -5.87
CA LEU A 71 6.60 7.89 -5.22
C LEU A 71 6.80 7.36 -3.79
N GLU A 72 5.73 7.30 -3.01
CA GLU A 72 5.77 6.80 -1.63
C GLU A 72 6.16 5.32 -1.59
N VAL A 73 5.57 4.49 -2.45
CA VAL A 73 5.92 3.07 -2.55
C VAL A 73 7.40 2.89 -2.92
N ASN A 74 7.92 3.67 -3.87
CA ASN A 74 9.34 3.66 -4.21
C ASN A 74 10.23 4.12 -3.05
N HIS A 75 9.78 5.12 -2.27
CA HIS A 75 10.47 5.55 -1.06
C HIS A 75 10.51 4.42 -0.02
N MET A 76 9.39 3.73 0.21
CA MET A 76 9.34 2.58 1.11
C MET A 76 10.26 1.45 0.64
N LEU A 77 10.21 1.08 -0.65
CA LEU A 77 11.07 0.04 -1.23
C LEU A 77 12.56 0.33 -1.03
N LYS A 78 12.97 1.60 -1.15
CA LYS A 78 14.35 2.05 -0.98
C LYS A 78 14.83 1.96 0.48
N ASN A 79 13.93 2.13 1.45
CA ASN A 79 14.32 2.35 2.85
C ASN A 79 13.89 1.24 3.82
N VAL A 80 12.96 0.35 3.43
CA VAL A 80 12.36 -0.63 4.34
C VAL A 80 13.39 -1.54 5.02
N ASP A 81 14.46 -1.94 4.34
CA ASP A 81 15.51 -2.78 4.98
C ASP A 81 16.23 -2.04 6.11
N ASN A 82 16.40 -0.73 5.98
CA ASN A 82 17.02 0.09 7.01
C ASN A 82 16.05 0.36 8.16
N TRP A 83 14.78 0.62 7.86
CA TRP A 83 13.77 0.92 8.88
C TRP A 83 13.49 -0.24 9.83
N VAL A 84 13.57 -1.48 9.34
CA VAL A 84 13.32 -2.67 10.16
C VAL A 84 14.55 -3.19 10.89
N LYS A 85 15.73 -2.61 10.62
CA LYS A 85 16.99 -3.03 11.23
C LYS A 85 16.96 -2.69 12.73
N GLU A 86 17.37 -3.65 13.55
CA GLU A 86 17.55 -3.43 14.99
C GLU A 86 18.44 -2.22 15.27
N GLN A 87 18.01 -1.38 16.21
CA GLN A 87 18.74 -0.20 16.63
C GLN A 87 19.23 -0.42 18.06
N TYR A 88 20.55 -0.36 18.24
CA TYR A 88 21.14 -0.41 19.57
C TYR A 88 20.79 0.88 20.33
N VAL A 89 20.17 0.75 21.50
CA VAL A 89 19.90 1.86 22.41
C VAL A 89 20.86 1.75 23.58
N ARG A 90 21.71 2.78 23.76
CA ARG A 90 22.60 2.85 24.92
C ARG A 90 21.77 3.24 26.15
N VAL A 91 21.51 2.26 27.02
CA VAL A 91 21.01 2.53 28.38
C VAL A 91 22.17 3.03 29.24
N TRP A 92 22.02 4.22 29.82
CA TRP A 92 22.97 4.77 30.78
C TRP A 92 22.67 4.18 32.15
N CYS A 93 23.61 3.41 32.67
CA CYS A 93 23.76 3.12 34.09
C CYS A 93 24.88 4.00 34.65
#